data_AF-A0A147EWQ1-F1
#
_entry.id   AF-A0A147EWQ1-F1
#
_cell.length_a   1.000
_cell.length_b   1.000
_cell.length_c   1.000
_cell.angle_alpha   90.00
_cell.angle_beta   90.00
_cell.angle_gamma   90.00
#
_symmetry.space_group_name_H-M   'P 1'
#
loop_
_entity.id
_entity.type
_entity.pdbx_description
1 polymer ?
#
loop_
_entity_poly.entity_id
_entity_poly.type
_entity_poly.pdbx_seq_one_letter_code
_entity_poly.pdbx_strand_id
1 'polypeptide(L)'
;MTSTPRRRALRALALATALVVGPLSLSGCAQVVDAFNAFQGHSSTNQSVVVPTAAPQAAASSMPFDSRFTYDGSVSLSSEVADGLEVRLDVWAVNPKRTMEWTPANEKQFGFAVNVVDHRVDEKAVLTQKRRVYLSAVSITSQTAQTGGQVSNPFQFSADPRTLVPSDTQRSDRGLLLNSFQGGLLVPSTSIRQLPNDTYGITLEFALNVAVEGSANTDTSFSQQTVYQYLPIAISTNGSQAAPQSATTDTTGRAPGWGDTGGQG
;
A
#
# COMPACT_ATOMS: atom_id res chain seq x y z
N MET A 1 -13.25 53.38 -52.74
CA MET A 1 -13.19 52.35 -53.80
C MET A 1 -11.74 51.96 -54.01
N THR A 2 -11.51 50.65 -54.18
CA THR A 2 -10.44 50.02 -54.98
C THR A 2 -8.96 50.14 -54.57
N SER A 3 -8.49 49.04 -53.97
CA SER A 3 -7.36 48.18 -54.38
C SER A 3 -5.91 48.70 -54.44
N THR A 4 -5.11 48.04 -53.60
CA THR A 4 -3.68 47.65 -53.67
C THR A 4 -3.14 47.31 -55.08
N PRO A 5 -1.80 47.38 -55.34
CA PRO A 5 -0.95 46.18 -55.14
C PRO A 5 0.53 46.37 -54.73
N ARG A 6 1.05 45.23 -54.26
CA ARG A 6 2.37 44.81 -53.76
C ARG A 6 3.54 44.98 -54.75
N ARG A 7 4.77 44.98 -54.19
CA ARG A 7 5.95 44.12 -54.57
C ARG A 7 7.02 44.28 -53.47
N ARG A 8 7.15 43.35 -52.50
CA ARG A 8 8.07 42.20 -52.43
C ARG A 8 9.55 42.52 -52.75
N ALA A 9 10.40 42.47 -51.73
CA ALA A 9 11.76 41.99 -51.86
C ALA A 9 12.14 41.20 -50.59
N LEU A 10 12.42 39.92 -50.79
CA LEU A 10 12.94 38.97 -49.80
C LEU A 10 14.43 39.24 -49.57
N ARG A 11 14.89 39.17 -48.32
CA ARG A 11 16.22 38.65 -47.99
C ARG A 11 16.16 37.85 -46.70
N ALA A 12 16.51 36.57 -46.84
CA ALA A 12 16.73 35.59 -45.79
C ALA A 12 18.18 35.69 -45.27
N LEU A 13 18.40 35.31 -44.01
CA LEU A 13 19.61 34.66 -43.45
C LEU A 13 19.28 34.40 -41.97
N ALA A 14 19.09 33.17 -41.50
CA ALA A 14 20.07 32.13 -41.14
C ALA A 14 20.03 31.90 -39.61
N LEU A 15 19.25 30.90 -39.18
CA LEU A 15 19.23 30.39 -37.81
C LEU A 15 20.28 29.28 -37.71
N ALA A 16 21.37 29.54 -37.02
CA ALA A 16 22.39 28.56 -36.70
C ALA A 16 22.02 27.78 -35.44
N THR A 17 21.92 26.47 -35.61
CA THR A 17 21.81 25.44 -34.57
C THR A 17 23.09 25.34 -33.74
N ALA A 18 22.96 25.31 -32.41
CA ALA A 18 24.00 24.77 -31.52
C ALA A 18 23.35 23.74 -30.58
N LEU A 19 23.50 22.47 -30.95
CA LEU A 19 23.30 21.31 -30.08
C LEU A 19 24.46 21.29 -29.07
N VAL A 20 24.17 21.54 -27.80
CA VAL A 20 25.06 21.17 -26.69
C VAL A 20 24.45 19.92 -26.06
N VAL A 21 24.97 18.77 -26.46
CA VAL A 21 24.75 17.47 -25.81
C VAL A 21 25.76 17.38 -24.68
N GLY A 22 25.31 17.63 -23.45
CA GLY A 22 26.04 17.34 -22.22
C GLY A 22 25.40 16.14 -21.49
N PRO A 23 26.16 15.31 -20.77
CA PRO A 23 25.68 14.06 -20.21
C PRO A 23 24.62 14.32 -19.15
N LEU A 24 23.38 13.90 -19.44
CA LEU A 24 22.34 13.72 -18.44
C LEU A 24 22.74 12.53 -17.56
N SER A 25 23.46 12.81 -16.48
CA SER A 25 23.53 11.91 -15.34
C SER A 25 22.09 11.65 -14.88
N LEU A 26 21.66 10.40 -14.96
CA LEU A 26 20.38 9.89 -14.49
C LEU A 26 20.26 10.07 -12.96
N SER A 27 19.88 11.26 -12.50
CA SER A 27 19.24 11.46 -11.20
C SER A 27 17.73 11.21 -11.37
N GLY A 28 17.37 9.95 -11.59
CA GLY A 28 15.99 9.51 -11.71
C GLY A 28 15.31 9.39 -10.35
N CYS A 29 14.06 9.85 -10.30
CA CYS A 29 13.01 9.56 -9.31
C CYS A 29 12.87 10.41 -8.03
N ALA A 30 13.85 11.22 -7.60
CA ALA A 30 13.62 12.09 -6.42
C ALA A 30 12.71 13.30 -6.72
N GLN A 31 12.72 13.81 -7.96
CA GLN A 31 12.02 15.05 -8.32
C GLN A 31 10.51 14.89 -8.55
N VAL A 32 10.00 13.65 -8.65
CA VAL A 32 8.55 13.41 -8.81
C VAL A 32 7.82 13.54 -7.48
N VAL A 33 8.49 13.24 -6.36
CA VAL A 33 7.93 13.37 -5.01
C VAL A 33 7.76 14.85 -4.63
N ASP A 34 8.75 15.70 -4.94
CA ASP A 34 8.67 17.14 -4.66
C ASP A 34 7.63 17.87 -5.54
N ALA A 35 7.45 17.43 -6.80
CA ALA A 35 6.42 17.99 -7.68
C ALA A 35 4.99 17.59 -7.25
N PHE A 36 4.80 16.40 -6.65
CA PHE A 36 3.51 15.99 -6.10
C PHE A 36 3.19 16.73 -4.79
N ASN A 37 4.21 16.98 -3.95
CA ASN A 37 4.07 17.78 -2.73
C ASN A 37 3.76 19.26 -3.03
N ALA A 38 4.32 19.83 -4.10
CA ALA A 38 4.07 21.22 -4.50
C ALA A 38 2.64 21.46 -5.05
N PHE A 39 1.96 20.42 -5.54
CA PHE A 39 0.60 20.55 -6.09
C PHE A 39 -0.50 20.56 -5.02
N GLN A 40 -0.20 20.24 -3.76
CA GLN A 40 -1.18 20.26 -2.65
C GLN A 40 -1.19 21.58 -1.84
N GLY A 41 -0.34 22.54 -2.19
CA GLY A 41 -0.09 23.72 -1.36
C GLY A 41 -0.79 25.01 -1.79
N HIS A 42 -2.11 25.07 -1.98
CA HIS A 42 -2.82 26.37 -2.08
C HIS A 42 -4.27 26.31 -1.56
N SER A 43 -4.50 26.51 -0.25
CA SER A 43 -5.41 27.54 0.29
C SER A 43 -5.64 27.45 1.81
N SER A 44 -5.58 28.63 2.43
CA SER A 44 -6.06 29.03 3.77
C SER A 44 -5.16 28.75 4.99
N THR A 45 -4.97 29.85 5.72
CA THR A 45 -4.25 30.03 6.97
C THR A 45 -4.86 29.20 8.10
N ASN A 46 -4.25 28.06 8.42
CA ASN A 46 -4.32 27.46 9.75
C ASN A 46 -2.95 26.81 10.02
N GLN A 47 -2.37 27.09 11.18
CA GLN A 47 -1.11 26.47 11.61
C GLN A 47 -1.23 24.95 11.52
N SER A 48 -0.62 24.37 10.49
CA SER A 48 -0.46 22.94 10.35
C SER A 48 0.59 22.52 11.39
N VAL A 49 0.14 21.83 12.44
CA VAL A 49 1.04 21.13 13.35
C VAL A 49 1.63 19.97 12.55
N VAL A 50 2.87 20.14 12.11
CA VAL A 50 3.64 19.10 11.41
C VAL A 50 3.94 18.00 12.43
N VAL A 51 3.11 16.96 12.46
CA VAL A 51 3.46 15.69 13.10
C VAL A 51 4.54 15.04 12.22
N PRO A 52 5.67 14.58 12.78
CA PRO A 52 6.72 13.96 11.98
C PRO A 52 6.16 12.75 11.24
N THR A 53 6.05 12.86 9.92
CA THR A 53 5.78 11.73 9.04
C THR A 53 6.99 10.80 9.14
N ALA A 54 6.77 9.54 9.51
CA ALA A 54 7.83 8.54 9.50
C ALA A 54 8.43 8.49 8.07
N ALA A 55 9.73 8.72 7.96
CA ALA A 55 10.43 8.63 6.69
C ALA A 55 10.20 7.24 6.07
N PRO A 56 10.12 7.12 4.72
CA PRO A 56 10.07 5.82 4.07
C PRO A 56 11.18 4.94 4.62
N GLN A 57 10.81 3.80 5.22
CA GLN A 57 11.81 2.87 5.72
C GLN A 57 12.63 2.41 4.52
N ALA A 58 13.92 2.75 4.52
CA ALA A 58 14.88 2.19 3.57
C ALA A 58 14.69 0.67 3.57
N ALA A 59 14.44 0.11 2.38
CA ALA A 59 14.16 -1.31 2.19
C ALA A 59 15.16 -2.15 3.00
N ALA A 60 14.68 -2.77 4.08
CA ALA A 60 15.51 -3.58 4.96
C ALA A 60 16.16 -4.68 4.11
N SER A 61 17.50 -4.72 4.10
CA SER A 61 18.31 -5.56 3.22
C SER A 61 18.27 -7.07 3.53
N SER A 62 17.32 -7.54 4.33
CA SER A 62 16.98 -8.95 4.44
C SER A 62 15.58 -9.12 5.02
N MET A 63 14.55 -9.02 4.19
CA MET A 63 13.29 -9.70 4.52
C MET A 63 13.38 -11.13 3.97
N PRO A 64 13.51 -12.18 4.81
CA PRO A 64 13.04 -13.49 4.39
C PRO A 64 11.53 -13.31 4.12
N PHE A 65 11.09 -13.47 2.87
CA PHE A 65 9.72 -13.15 2.48
C PHE A 65 8.74 -14.17 3.06
N ASP A 66 8.36 -13.97 4.31
CA ASP A 66 7.22 -14.61 4.94
C ASP A 66 5.99 -13.72 4.74
N SER A 67 5.07 -14.20 3.91
CA SER A 67 3.78 -13.56 3.69
C SER A 67 3.10 -13.28 5.03
N ARG A 68 2.65 -12.05 5.25
CA ARG A 68 1.89 -11.68 6.47
C ARG A 68 0.44 -12.16 6.42
N PHE A 69 0.01 -12.70 5.28
CA PHE A 69 -1.32 -13.25 5.12
C PHE A 69 -1.50 -14.52 5.97
N THR A 70 -2.66 -14.62 6.58
CA THR A 70 -3.15 -15.84 7.21
C THR A 70 -3.40 -16.95 6.19
N TYR A 71 -3.66 -18.17 6.65
CA TYR A 71 -3.96 -19.30 5.76
C TYR A 71 -5.20 -19.08 4.87
N ASP A 72 -6.20 -18.33 5.36
CA ASP A 72 -7.38 -17.90 4.59
C ASP A 72 -7.10 -16.73 3.64
N GLY A 73 -5.86 -16.24 3.59
CA GLY A 73 -5.45 -15.19 2.66
C GLY A 73 -5.95 -13.81 3.07
N SER A 74 -6.05 -13.51 4.37
CA SER A 74 -6.35 -12.17 4.87
C SER A 74 -5.23 -11.64 5.80
N VAL A 75 -5.17 -10.33 5.97
CA VAL A 75 -4.27 -9.66 6.92
C VAL A 75 -4.90 -8.34 7.36
N SER A 76 -4.75 -8.02 8.64
CA SER A 76 -5.12 -6.72 9.19
C SER A 76 -3.86 -6.04 9.68
N LEU A 77 -3.64 -4.82 9.19
CA LEU A 77 -2.59 -3.92 9.64
C LEU A 77 -3.26 -2.76 10.39
N SER A 78 -2.62 -2.28 11.46
CA SER A 78 -3.09 -1.12 12.20
C SER A 78 -1.96 -0.11 12.37
N SER A 79 -2.34 1.17 12.45
CA SER A 79 -1.42 2.26 12.76
C SER A 79 -2.13 3.27 13.63
N GLU A 80 -1.52 3.59 14.77
CA GLU A 80 -2.03 4.63 15.66
C GLU A 80 -1.85 6.01 15.01
N VAL A 81 -2.92 6.79 14.95
CA VAL A 81 -2.95 8.12 14.32
C VAL A 81 -3.20 9.24 15.33
N ALA A 82 -3.71 8.88 16.50
CA ALA A 82 -3.81 9.71 17.70
C ALA A 82 -4.00 8.77 18.90
N ASP A 83 -3.83 9.28 20.12
CA ASP A 83 -4.01 8.52 21.36
C ASP A 83 -5.31 7.69 21.34
N GLY A 84 -5.18 6.36 21.32
CA GLY A 84 -6.29 5.41 21.30
C GLY A 84 -7.15 5.43 20.03
N LEU A 85 -6.62 5.95 18.92
CA LEU A 85 -7.29 5.96 17.61
C LEU A 85 -6.38 5.36 16.55
N GLU A 86 -6.87 4.31 15.90
CA GLU A 86 -6.11 3.55 14.92
C GLU A 86 -6.79 3.62 13.54
N VAL A 87 -5.98 3.73 12.49
CA VAL A 87 -6.39 3.37 11.13
C VAL A 87 -6.11 1.89 10.93
N ARG A 88 -7.12 1.13 10.50
CA ARG A 88 -7.01 -0.30 10.19
C ARG A 88 -7.11 -0.51 8.69
N LEU A 89 -6.13 -1.23 8.15
CA LEU A 89 -6.10 -1.71 6.77
C LEU A 89 -6.32 -3.22 6.77
N ASP A 90 -7.45 -3.64 6.23
CA ASP A 90 -7.78 -5.05 6.05
C ASP A 90 -7.54 -5.40 4.58
N VAL A 91 -6.69 -6.39 4.29
CA VAL A 91 -6.37 -6.83 2.92
C VAL A 91 -6.67 -8.31 2.79
N TRP A 92 -7.27 -8.74 1.68
CA TRP A 92 -7.55 -10.14 1.42
C TRP A 92 -7.27 -10.53 -0.03
N ALA A 93 -6.83 -11.76 -0.21
CA ALA A 93 -6.71 -12.39 -1.50
C ALA A 93 -8.11 -12.67 -2.09
N VAL A 94 -8.30 -12.28 -3.34
CA VAL A 94 -9.53 -12.52 -4.10
C VAL A 94 -9.35 -13.75 -4.98
N ASN A 95 -8.29 -13.78 -5.77
CA ASN A 95 -7.99 -14.88 -6.68
C ASN A 95 -6.50 -14.90 -7.08
N PRO A 96 -5.76 -16.00 -6.89
CA PRO A 96 -6.10 -17.14 -6.04
C PRO A 96 -6.35 -16.74 -4.57
N LYS A 97 -7.16 -17.51 -3.83
CA LYS A 97 -7.53 -17.20 -2.44
C LYS A 97 -6.40 -17.38 -1.44
N ARG A 98 -5.37 -18.15 -1.80
CA ARG A 98 -4.19 -18.38 -0.95
C ARG A 98 -2.99 -17.73 -1.60
N THR A 99 -2.27 -16.89 -0.86
CA THR A 99 -1.07 -16.23 -1.41
C THR A 99 0.03 -17.21 -1.76
N MET A 100 0.02 -18.43 -1.19
CA MET A 100 0.94 -19.50 -1.59
C MET A 100 0.72 -20.02 -3.02
N GLU A 101 -0.44 -19.72 -3.63
CA GLU A 101 -0.76 -20.05 -5.02
C GLU A 101 -0.46 -18.87 -5.97
N TRP A 102 0.04 -17.76 -5.43
CA TRP A 102 0.45 -16.61 -6.23
C TRP A 102 1.85 -16.89 -6.80
N THR A 103 1.94 -17.08 -8.11
CA THR A 103 3.20 -17.33 -8.82
C THR A 103 3.56 -16.14 -9.68
N PRO A 104 4.75 -16.03 -10.29
CA PRO A 104 5.03 -14.92 -11.20
C PRO A 104 4.09 -14.87 -12.42
N ALA A 105 3.63 -16.03 -12.88
CA ALA A 105 2.95 -16.18 -14.18
C ALA A 105 1.43 -15.90 -14.16
N ASN A 106 0.75 -16.10 -13.03
CA ASN A 106 -0.70 -15.88 -12.94
C ASN A 106 -1.04 -14.42 -12.63
N GLU A 107 -2.30 -14.01 -12.83
CA GLU A 107 -2.80 -12.76 -12.26
C GLU A 107 -3.07 -12.97 -10.76
N LYS A 108 -2.81 -11.94 -9.96
CA LYS A 108 -3.06 -11.93 -8.52
C LYS A 108 -4.07 -10.84 -8.21
N GLN A 109 -5.21 -11.24 -7.66
CA GLN A 109 -6.28 -10.32 -7.33
C GLN A 109 -6.41 -10.21 -5.81
N PHE A 110 -6.54 -8.99 -5.31
CA PHE A 110 -6.75 -8.71 -3.89
C PHE A 110 -7.73 -7.56 -3.70
N GLY A 111 -8.46 -7.60 -2.60
CA GLY A 111 -9.29 -6.50 -2.14
C GLY A 111 -8.71 -5.91 -0.86
N PHE A 112 -9.14 -4.71 -0.53
CA PHE A 112 -8.77 -4.07 0.72
C PHE A 112 -9.89 -3.17 1.25
N ALA A 113 -9.88 -2.96 2.56
CA ALA A 113 -10.74 -2.01 3.25
C ALA A 113 -9.91 -1.14 4.19
N VAL A 114 -10.33 0.13 4.32
CA VAL A 114 -9.72 1.08 5.25
C VAL A 114 -10.81 1.54 6.22
N ASN A 115 -10.55 1.31 7.50
CA ASN A 115 -11.45 1.62 8.62
C ASN A 115 -10.69 2.33 9.73
N VAL A 116 -11.41 2.76 10.77
CA VAL A 116 -10.82 3.31 11.99
C VAL A 116 -11.44 2.70 13.24
N VAL A 117 -10.63 2.61 14.30
CA VAL A 117 -11.05 2.13 15.61
C VAL A 117 -10.67 3.19 16.65
N ASP A 118 -11.67 3.74 17.36
CA ASP A 118 -11.46 4.68 18.47
C ASP A 118 -11.67 3.92 19.78
N HIS A 119 -10.57 3.46 20.39
CA HIS A 119 -10.56 2.64 21.61
C HIS A 119 -10.97 3.42 22.87
N ARG A 120 -11.12 4.74 22.79
CA ARG A 120 -11.56 5.57 23.92
C ARG A 120 -13.06 5.47 24.20
N VAL A 121 -13.83 4.96 23.25
CA VAL A 121 -15.29 4.83 23.34
C VAL A 121 -15.74 3.47 22.84
N ASP A 122 -16.97 3.08 23.18
CA ASP A 122 -17.54 1.82 22.71
C ASP A 122 -17.63 1.79 21.16
N GLU A 123 -17.45 0.61 20.56
CA GLU A 123 -17.56 0.44 19.11
C GLU A 123 -18.94 0.86 18.58
N LYS A 124 -20.00 0.74 19.39
CA LYS A 124 -21.37 1.13 19.06
C LYS A 124 -21.71 2.57 19.46
N ALA A 125 -20.74 3.33 19.98
CA ALA A 125 -20.92 4.74 20.31
C ALA A 125 -21.37 5.54 19.07
N VAL A 126 -22.22 6.54 19.30
CA VAL A 126 -22.70 7.42 18.22
C VAL A 126 -21.54 8.26 17.66
N LEU A 127 -21.66 8.71 16.41
CA LEU A 127 -20.57 9.41 15.71
C LEU A 127 -20.08 10.67 16.43
N THR A 128 -20.96 11.36 17.16
CA THR A 128 -20.59 12.56 17.94
C THR A 128 -19.73 12.26 19.16
N GLN A 129 -19.65 11.00 19.60
CA GLN A 129 -18.77 10.56 20.68
C GLN A 129 -17.41 10.06 20.18
N LYS A 130 -17.32 9.74 18.88
CA LYS A 130 -16.10 9.26 18.23
C LYS A 130 -15.37 10.43 17.57
N ARG A 131 -14.04 10.38 17.54
CA ARG A 131 -13.28 11.29 16.66
C ARG A 131 -13.55 10.96 15.20
N ARG A 132 -13.84 11.98 14.41
CA ARG A 132 -14.02 11.86 12.96
C ARG A 132 -12.66 11.71 12.29
N VAL A 133 -12.58 10.78 11.35
CA VAL A 133 -11.40 10.58 10.51
C VAL A 133 -11.83 10.60 9.06
N TYR A 134 -11.25 11.50 8.27
CA TYR A 134 -11.51 11.60 6.84
C TYR A 134 -10.33 11.05 6.05
N LEU A 135 -10.59 10.22 5.04
CA LEU A 135 -9.60 9.74 4.08
C LEU A 135 -9.73 10.55 2.78
N SER A 136 -8.69 11.31 2.46
CA SER A 136 -8.66 12.19 1.28
C SER A 136 -8.01 11.55 0.06
N ALA A 137 -7.08 10.62 0.26
CA ALA A 137 -6.41 9.90 -0.80
C ALA A 137 -5.98 8.51 -0.33
N VAL A 138 -6.01 7.56 -1.26
CA VAL A 138 -5.39 6.24 -1.12
C VAL A 138 -4.45 6.03 -2.30
N SER A 139 -3.21 5.64 -2.00
CA SER A 139 -2.21 5.24 -2.99
C SER A 139 -1.63 3.89 -2.59
N ILE A 140 -1.42 3.03 -3.57
CA ILE A 140 -0.73 1.76 -3.41
C ILE A 140 0.35 1.68 -4.48
N THR A 141 1.58 1.42 -4.07
CA THR A 141 2.68 1.09 -4.96
C THR A 141 3.25 -0.26 -4.58
N SER A 142 3.78 -0.99 -5.56
CA SER A 142 4.47 -2.25 -5.29
C SER A 142 5.96 -2.18 -5.59
N GLN A 143 6.72 -3.03 -4.90
CA GLN A 143 8.13 -3.26 -5.15
C GLN A 143 8.42 -4.76 -5.15
N THR A 144 9.00 -5.28 -6.22
CA THR A 144 9.40 -6.70 -6.31
C THR A 144 10.74 -6.95 -5.66
N ALA A 145 10.90 -8.15 -5.09
CA ALA A 145 12.20 -8.75 -4.81
C ALA A 145 12.47 -9.89 -5.80
N GLN A 146 13.61 -9.79 -6.49
CA GLN A 146 14.00 -10.68 -7.59
C GLN A 146 15.38 -11.27 -7.31
N THR A 147 15.61 -12.53 -7.68
CA THR A 147 16.92 -13.18 -7.49
C THR A 147 18.02 -12.47 -8.27
N GLY A 148 17.71 -11.87 -9.43
CA GLY A 148 18.65 -11.03 -10.19
C GLY A 148 18.96 -9.66 -9.56
N GLY A 149 18.39 -9.34 -8.39
CA GLY A 149 18.60 -8.06 -7.69
C GLY A 149 17.93 -6.86 -8.35
N GLN A 150 17.20 -7.06 -9.46
CA GLN A 150 16.43 -6.02 -10.10
C GLN A 150 15.19 -5.69 -9.28
N VAL A 151 14.83 -4.41 -9.25
CA VAL A 151 13.63 -3.91 -8.58
C VAL A 151 12.67 -3.39 -9.64
N SER A 152 11.41 -3.77 -9.53
CA SER A 152 10.33 -3.31 -10.42
C SER A 152 9.07 -2.98 -9.62
N ASN A 153 8.20 -2.15 -10.21
CA ASN A 153 6.96 -1.67 -9.59
C ASN A 153 5.75 -2.11 -10.43
N PRO A 154 5.35 -3.40 -10.39
CA PRO A 154 4.35 -3.98 -11.28
C PRO A 154 2.90 -3.55 -11.00
N PHE A 155 2.66 -2.81 -9.93
CA PHE A 155 1.33 -2.38 -9.52
C PHE A 155 1.37 -0.96 -8.97
N GLN A 156 0.42 -0.16 -9.44
CA GLN A 156 0.15 1.17 -8.92
C GLN A 156 -1.36 1.37 -8.89
N PHE A 157 -1.86 1.92 -7.79
CA PHE A 157 -3.24 2.32 -7.59
C PHE A 157 -3.25 3.69 -6.93
N SER A 158 -4.10 4.59 -7.41
CA SER A 158 -4.32 5.88 -6.76
C SER A 158 -5.76 6.31 -7.02
N ALA A 159 -6.43 6.76 -5.97
CA ALA A 159 -7.81 7.22 -6.06
C ALA A 159 -8.15 8.21 -4.96
N ASP A 160 -9.15 9.05 -5.25
CA ASP A 160 -9.94 9.72 -4.23
C ASP A 160 -11.00 8.73 -3.71
N PRO A 161 -10.98 8.36 -2.42
CA PRO A 161 -11.94 7.41 -1.85
C PRO A 161 -13.40 7.78 -2.10
N ARG A 162 -13.72 9.07 -2.23
CA ARG A 162 -15.09 9.57 -2.47
C ARG A 162 -15.64 9.17 -3.83
N THR A 163 -14.79 8.79 -4.79
CA THR A 163 -15.21 8.31 -6.12
C THR A 163 -15.41 6.80 -6.16
N LEU A 164 -14.99 6.08 -5.12
CA LEU A 164 -15.03 4.61 -5.04
C LEU A 164 -16.25 4.10 -4.26
N VAL A 165 -17.03 4.99 -3.69
CA VAL A 165 -18.17 4.67 -2.83
C VAL A 165 -19.45 5.36 -3.33
N PRO A 166 -20.64 4.84 -2.97
CA PRO A 166 -21.90 5.51 -3.24
C PRO A 166 -21.97 6.96 -2.74
N SER A 167 -22.75 7.79 -3.42
CA SER A 167 -22.82 9.23 -3.17
C SER A 167 -23.50 9.62 -1.84
N ASP A 168 -24.23 8.70 -1.23
CA ASP A 168 -24.90 8.84 0.07
C ASP A 168 -23.99 8.55 1.26
N THR A 169 -22.75 8.09 1.02
CA THR A 169 -21.74 7.97 2.08
C THR A 169 -21.36 9.33 2.67
N GLN A 170 -21.08 9.35 3.97
CA GLN A 170 -20.68 10.56 4.66
C GLN A 170 -19.29 11.03 4.20
N ARG A 171 -19.21 12.26 3.73
CA ARG A 171 -18.01 12.85 3.14
C ARG A 171 -17.99 14.36 3.33
N SER A 172 -16.80 14.93 3.25
CA SER A 172 -16.57 16.38 3.30
C SER A 172 -15.45 16.77 2.35
N ASP A 173 -15.09 18.06 2.35
CA ASP A 173 -13.92 18.56 1.64
C ASP A 173 -12.62 17.90 2.12
N ARG A 174 -12.60 17.39 3.38
CA ARG A 174 -11.47 16.65 3.95
C ARG A 174 -11.37 15.20 3.46
N GLY A 175 -12.39 14.66 2.78
CA GLY A 175 -12.39 13.29 2.27
C GLY A 175 -13.63 12.47 2.68
N LEU A 176 -13.52 11.15 2.54
CA LEU A 176 -14.52 10.17 2.95
C LEU A 176 -14.45 9.94 4.46
N LEU A 177 -15.56 10.02 5.19
CA LEU A 177 -15.59 9.71 6.63
C LEU A 177 -15.45 8.20 6.85
N LEU A 178 -14.48 7.78 7.67
CA LEU A 178 -14.18 6.37 7.93
C LEU A 178 -14.90 5.76 9.15
N ASN A 179 -15.35 6.58 10.11
CA ASN A 179 -15.86 6.08 11.40
C ASN A 179 -17.37 5.75 11.40
N SER A 180 -18.00 5.73 10.23
CA SER A 180 -19.47 5.66 10.12
C SER A 180 -19.97 4.22 9.97
N PHE A 181 -21.14 3.92 10.54
CA PHE A 181 -21.85 2.65 10.30
C PHE A 181 -22.13 2.41 8.80
N GLN A 182 -22.17 3.49 8.01
CA GLN A 182 -22.41 3.48 6.57
C GLN A 182 -21.13 3.56 5.72
N GLY A 183 -19.93 3.52 6.30
CA GLY A 183 -18.73 3.64 5.47
C GLY A 183 -17.42 3.75 6.24
N GLY A 184 -16.56 2.77 5.96
CA GLY A 184 -15.16 2.99 5.63
C GLY A 184 -14.97 2.85 4.11
N LEU A 185 -13.73 2.80 3.63
CA LEU A 185 -13.46 2.50 2.23
C LEU A 185 -13.45 0.98 2.02
N LEU A 186 -14.15 0.49 1.00
CA LEU A 186 -14.08 -0.90 0.53
C LEU A 186 -13.74 -0.92 -0.95
N VAL A 187 -12.61 -1.53 -1.30
CA VAL A 187 -12.24 -1.83 -2.69
C VAL A 187 -12.25 -3.35 -2.88
N PRO A 188 -13.27 -3.91 -3.55
CA PRO A 188 -13.50 -5.36 -3.55
C PRO A 188 -12.41 -6.17 -4.24
N SER A 189 -11.83 -5.63 -5.32
CA SER A 189 -10.80 -6.31 -6.10
C SER A 189 -9.97 -5.32 -6.91
N THR A 190 -8.66 -5.55 -6.90
CA THR A 190 -7.65 -4.95 -7.77
C THR A 190 -6.69 -6.05 -8.21
N SER A 191 -6.01 -5.84 -9.35
CA SER A 191 -5.15 -6.87 -9.94
C SER A 191 -3.70 -6.44 -10.04
N ILE A 192 -2.80 -7.32 -9.59
CA ILE A 192 -1.40 -7.32 -9.95
C ILE A 192 -1.21 -8.31 -11.09
N ARG A 193 -0.72 -7.83 -12.23
CA ARG A 193 -0.49 -8.66 -13.41
C ARG A 193 0.75 -9.54 -13.23
N GLN A 194 1.23 -10.09 -14.34
CA GLN A 194 2.43 -10.91 -14.37
C GLN A 194 3.63 -10.19 -13.78
N LEU A 195 4.47 -10.96 -13.10
CA LEU A 195 5.71 -10.51 -12.47
C LEU A 195 6.89 -11.09 -13.26
N PRO A 196 8.09 -10.50 -13.16
CA PRO A 196 9.32 -11.14 -13.63
C PRO A 196 9.47 -12.57 -13.06
N ASN A 197 9.92 -13.52 -13.87
CA ASN A 197 9.92 -14.95 -13.53
C ASN A 197 10.78 -15.31 -12.30
N ASP A 198 11.78 -14.49 -11.98
CA ASP A 198 12.66 -14.65 -10.83
C ASP A 198 12.18 -13.86 -9.59
N THR A 199 10.95 -13.35 -9.62
CA THR A 199 10.32 -12.69 -8.47
C THR A 199 9.96 -13.73 -7.40
N TYR A 200 10.47 -13.53 -6.19
CA TYR A 200 10.16 -14.36 -5.03
C TYR A 200 9.35 -13.60 -3.96
N GLY A 201 9.17 -12.30 -4.13
CA GLY A 201 8.40 -11.47 -3.21
C GLY A 201 7.93 -10.16 -3.83
N ILE A 202 6.87 -9.61 -3.24
CA ILE A 202 6.36 -8.28 -3.55
C ILE A 202 5.97 -7.58 -2.25
N THR A 203 6.36 -6.33 -2.11
CA THR A 203 5.90 -5.47 -1.00
C THR A 203 4.93 -4.46 -1.55
N LEU A 204 3.73 -4.38 -0.96
CA LEU A 204 2.78 -3.31 -1.22
C LEU A 204 2.97 -2.22 -0.17
N GLU A 205 3.13 -0.98 -0.63
CA GLU A 205 3.14 0.21 0.22
C GLU A 205 1.81 0.93 0.05
N PHE A 206 1.04 1.03 1.12
CA PHE A 206 -0.18 1.82 1.20
C PHE A 206 0.17 3.18 1.80
N ALA A 207 -0.15 4.25 1.10
CA ALA A 207 -0.11 5.61 1.61
C ALA A 207 -1.54 6.16 1.71
N LEU A 208 -1.95 6.49 2.95
CA LEU A 208 -3.30 6.93 3.27
C LEU A 208 -3.25 8.36 3.83
N ASN A 209 -3.81 9.32 3.10
CA ASN A 209 -3.86 10.71 3.57
C ASN A 209 -5.10 10.93 4.42
N VAL A 210 -4.91 11.05 5.73
CA VAL A 210 -6.00 11.15 6.71
C VAL A 210 -6.04 12.50 7.39
N ALA A 211 -7.23 13.02 7.65
CA ALA A 211 -7.48 14.13 8.54
C ALA A 211 -8.18 13.62 9.80
N VAL A 212 -7.51 13.76 10.95
CA VAL A 212 -7.94 13.23 12.25
C VAL A 212 -8.44 14.37 13.13
N GLU A 213 -9.66 14.23 13.63
CA GLU A 213 -10.24 15.18 14.57
C GLU A 213 -9.52 15.12 15.93
N GLY A 214 -9.15 16.29 16.49
CA GLY A 214 -8.44 16.35 17.77
C GLY A 214 -9.31 15.96 18.98
N SER A 215 -10.59 16.33 18.96
CA SER A 215 -11.57 15.97 19.99
C SER A 215 -12.92 15.75 19.34
N ALA A 216 -13.62 14.70 19.75
CA ALA A 216 -14.89 14.29 19.13
C ALA A 216 -15.85 15.48 18.98
N ASN A 217 -16.49 15.57 17.82
CA ASN A 217 -17.51 16.57 17.49
C ASN A 217 -17.02 18.03 17.55
N THR A 218 -15.77 18.28 17.16
CA THR A 218 -15.15 19.61 17.05
C THR A 218 -14.72 19.90 15.60
N ASP A 219 -15.53 20.66 14.86
CA ASP A 219 -15.31 20.94 13.41
C ASP A 219 -14.02 21.71 13.07
N THR A 220 -13.46 22.40 14.05
CA THR A 220 -12.33 23.32 13.88
C THR A 220 -10.98 22.69 14.18
N SER A 221 -10.94 21.47 14.73
CA SER A 221 -9.70 20.84 15.21
C SER A 221 -9.42 19.55 14.44
N PHE A 222 -8.58 19.66 13.40
CA PHE A 222 -8.12 18.52 12.60
C PHE A 222 -6.62 18.60 12.36
N SER A 223 -5.95 17.46 12.49
CA SER A 223 -4.55 17.25 12.07
C SER A 223 -4.53 16.38 10.81
N GLN A 224 -3.71 16.74 9.83
CA GLN A 224 -3.51 15.96 8.61
C GLN A 224 -2.19 15.20 8.69
N GLN A 225 -2.22 13.93 8.27
CA GLN A 225 -1.02 13.10 8.20
C GLN A 225 -1.16 12.02 7.12
N THR A 226 -0.02 11.51 6.68
CA THR A 226 0.04 10.34 5.78
C THR A 226 0.39 9.11 6.60
N VAL A 227 -0.46 8.10 6.55
CA VAL A 227 -0.24 6.80 7.19
C VAL A 227 0.34 5.85 6.16
N TYR A 228 1.56 5.36 6.42
CA TYR A 228 2.23 4.37 5.60
C TYR A 228 2.08 2.98 6.21
N GLN A 229 1.59 2.02 5.43
CA GLN A 229 1.49 0.62 5.83
C GLN A 229 2.11 -0.28 4.75
N TYR A 230 3.02 -1.16 5.16
CA TYR A 230 3.76 -2.04 4.27
C TYR A 230 3.29 -3.47 4.43
N LEU A 231 2.94 -4.10 3.31
CA LEU A 231 2.47 -5.48 3.26
C LEU A 231 3.41 -6.32 2.38
N PRO A 232 4.35 -7.07 2.98
CA PRO A 232 5.16 -8.04 2.26
C PRO A 232 4.35 -9.31 1.95
N ILE A 233 4.49 -9.79 0.72
CA ILE A 233 3.79 -10.95 0.17
C ILE A 233 4.82 -11.86 -0.50
N ALA A 234 4.83 -13.13 -0.12
CA ALA A 234 5.66 -14.14 -0.78
C ALA A 234 5.08 -14.49 -2.15
N ILE A 235 5.95 -14.68 -3.14
CA ILE A 235 5.58 -15.17 -4.47
C ILE A 235 6.18 -16.55 -4.66
N SER A 236 5.33 -17.54 -4.89
CA SER A 236 5.73 -18.92 -5.09
C SER A 236 6.38 -19.09 -6.46
N THR A 237 7.65 -19.49 -6.49
CA THR A 237 8.29 -19.95 -7.71
C THR A 237 7.67 -21.30 -8.08
N ASN A 238 7.24 -21.45 -9.34
CA ASN A 238 6.38 -22.56 -9.80
C ASN A 238 6.79 -23.94 -9.23
N GLY A 239 5.90 -24.57 -8.44
CA GLY A 239 5.88 -26.02 -8.22
C GLY A 239 6.46 -26.59 -6.92
N SER A 240 7.06 -25.81 -6.02
CA SER A 240 7.52 -26.34 -4.73
C SER A 240 6.43 -26.18 -3.67
N GLN A 241 5.45 -27.06 -3.72
CA GLN A 241 4.53 -27.30 -2.60
C GLN A 241 5.33 -27.91 -1.45
N ALA A 242 5.93 -27.09 -0.59
CA ALA A 242 6.42 -27.55 0.70
C ALA A 242 5.19 -27.86 1.57
N ALA A 243 4.80 -29.13 1.62
CA ALA A 243 3.87 -29.62 2.62
C ALA A 243 4.39 -29.29 4.03
N PRO A 244 3.51 -29.02 5.02
CA PRO A 244 3.97 -28.99 6.41
C PRO A 244 4.53 -30.37 6.76
N GLN A 245 5.85 -30.44 6.97
CA GLN A 245 6.46 -31.61 7.59
C GLN A 245 5.93 -31.71 9.02
N SER A 246 4.98 -32.61 9.24
CA SER A 246 4.78 -33.21 10.55
C SER A 246 6.07 -33.90 10.94
N ALA A 247 6.82 -33.33 11.87
CA ALA A 247 7.91 -34.03 12.53
C ALA A 247 7.32 -35.14 13.41
N THR A 248 7.08 -36.32 12.84
CA THR A 248 7.06 -37.56 13.61
C THR A 248 8.51 -37.90 13.95
N THR A 249 8.93 -37.47 15.13
CA THR A 249 10.16 -37.96 15.75
C THR A 249 9.88 -39.35 16.32
N ASP A 250 9.93 -40.37 15.46
CA ASP A 250 10.14 -41.75 15.89
C ASP A 250 11.62 -41.88 16.29
N THR A 251 11.93 -41.53 17.54
CA THR A 251 13.19 -41.95 18.16
C THR A 251 12.96 -43.27 18.86
N THR A 252 13.39 -44.34 18.19
CA THR A 252 13.74 -45.63 18.75
C THR A 252 14.72 -45.45 19.92
N GLY A 253 14.18 -45.22 21.11
CA GLY A 253 14.91 -45.25 22.38
C GLY A 253 15.00 -46.68 22.89
N ARG A 254 16.02 -47.41 22.45
CA ARG A 254 16.42 -48.68 23.06
C ARG A 254 17.08 -48.37 24.41
N ALA A 255 16.41 -48.68 25.51
CA ALA A 255 17.03 -48.80 26.83
C ALA A 255 17.41 -50.28 27.12
N PRO A 256 18.46 -50.56 27.92
CA PRO A 256 19.09 -51.88 28.04
C PRO A 256 18.58 -52.71 29.23
N GLY A 257 18.49 -54.04 29.05
CA GLY A 257 18.32 -55.07 30.10
C GLY A 257 16.95 -55.02 30.79
N TRP A 258 16.22 -56.10 31.05
CA TRP A 258 16.55 -57.24 31.92
C TRP A 258 15.52 -58.36 31.61
N GLY A 259 15.94 -59.63 31.70
CA GLY A 259 15.02 -60.77 31.85
C GLY A 259 15.02 -61.76 30.70
N ASP A 260 16.01 -62.65 30.70
CA ASP A 260 16.01 -63.90 29.94
C ASP A 260 15.29 -65.00 30.73
N THR A 261 14.93 -66.08 30.02
CA THR A 261 14.41 -67.39 30.45
C THR A 261 12.89 -67.63 30.39
N GLY A 262 12.51 -68.54 29.48
CA GLY A 262 11.25 -69.27 29.57
C GLY A 262 10.79 -69.95 28.28
N GLY A 263 11.49 -70.99 27.81
CA GLY A 263 10.92 -71.85 26.76
C GLY A 263 11.82 -72.99 26.28
N GLN A 264 11.94 -74.09 27.05
CA GLN A 264 12.12 -75.46 26.54
C GLN A 264 11.54 -76.47 27.54
N GLY A 265 10.65 -77.35 27.09
CA GLY A 265 10.16 -78.53 27.84
C GLY A 265 8.68 -78.50 28.17
#